data_AF-A0A699U2S2-F1
#
_entry.id   AF-A0A699U2S2-F1
#
_cell.length_a   1.000
_cell.length_b   1.000
_cell.length_c   1.000
_cell.angle_alpha   90.00
_cell.angle_beta   90.00
_cell.angle_gamma   90.00
#
_symmetry.space_group_name_H-M   'P 1'
#
loop_
_entity.id
_entity.type
_entity.pdbx_description
1 polymer ?
#
loop_
_entity_poly.entity_id
_entity_poly.type
_entity_poly.pdbx_seq_one_letter_code
_entity_poly.pdbx_strand_id
1 'polypeptide(L)'
;KDELHEAQKREKMLAEQDRKVEQLKDQRNTLESFVYDTRSKLSSAYRSFATNTEKDGITKSLQETEDWLYEDSDDESDEQVYTGKLDDLKKLLEPIEKRYKDENARAKAKKDLLTFIQECR
;
A
#
# COMPACT_ATOMS: atom_id res chain seq x y z
N LYS A 1 42.12 -1.89 -24.87
CA LYS A 1 41.22 -0.73 -24.64
C LYS A 1 39.77 -1.15 -24.87
N ASP A 2 39.49 -1.88 -25.95
CA ASP A 2 38.13 -2.33 -26.29
C ASP A 2 37.60 -3.38 -25.31
N GLU A 3 38.44 -4.33 -24.88
CA GLU A 3 38.07 -5.34 -23.86
C GLU A 3 37.69 -4.70 -22.51
N LEU A 4 38.38 -3.64 -22.11
CA LEU A 4 38.06 -2.89 -20.88
C LEU A 4 36.72 -2.17 -21.00
N HIS A 5 36.44 -1.58 -22.16
CA HIS A 5 35.17 -0.89 -22.42
C HIS A 5 33.98 -1.88 -22.45
N GLU A 6 34.16 -3.05 -23.07
CA GLU A 6 33.14 -4.11 -23.07
C GLU A 6 32.91 -4.67 -21.66
N ALA A 7 33.97 -4.86 -20.87
CA ALA A 7 33.85 -5.27 -19.47
C ALA A 7 33.05 -4.24 -18.65
N GLN A 8 33.35 -2.94 -18.80
CA GLN A 8 32.63 -1.85 -18.13
C GLN A 8 31.16 -1.77 -18.55
N LYS A 9 30.86 -2.00 -19.83
CA LYS A 9 29.48 -2.03 -20.33
C LYS A 9 28.70 -3.20 -19.74
N ARG A 10 29.34 -4.38 -19.66
CA ARG A 10 28.75 -5.58 -19.07
C ARG A 10 28.49 -5.40 -17.57
N GLU A 11 29.43 -4.82 -16.84
CA GLU A 11 29.28 -4.49 -15.42
C GLU A 11 28.08 -3.57 -15.18
N LYS A 12 27.95 -2.49 -15.97
CA LYS A 12 26.80 -1.57 -15.87
C LYS A 12 25.46 -2.26 -16.16
N MET A 13 25.43 -3.13 -17.16
CA MET A 13 24.22 -3.88 -17.51
C MET A 13 23.79 -4.83 -16.38
N LEU A 14 24.75 -5.54 -15.78
CA LEU A 14 24.48 -6.43 -14.64
C LEU A 14 24.03 -5.62 -13.42
N ALA A 15 24.68 -4.51 -13.10
CA ALA A 15 24.27 -3.64 -12.00
C ALA A 15 22.87 -3.05 -12.19
N GLU A 16 22.48 -2.70 -13.42
CA GLU A 16 21.14 -2.22 -13.71
C GLU A 16 20.09 -3.35 -13.59
N GLN A 17 20.45 -4.57 -14.00
CA GLN A 17 19.59 -5.74 -13.83
C GLN A 17 19.36 -6.06 -12.35
N ASP A 18 20.42 -6.08 -11.54
CA ASP A 18 20.34 -6.32 -10.09
C ASP A 18 19.43 -5.28 -9.41
N ARG A 19 19.59 -4.00 -9.78
CA ARG A 19 18.74 -2.92 -9.28
C ARG A 19 17.26 -3.13 -9.65
N LYS A 20 16.95 -3.53 -10.89
CA LYS A 20 15.56 -3.78 -11.31
C LYS A 20 14.94 -4.92 -10.51
N VAL A 21 15.68 -6.00 -10.30
CA VAL A 21 15.22 -7.14 -9.48
C VAL A 21 14.95 -6.70 -8.05
N GLU A 22 15.83 -5.90 -7.45
CA GLU A 22 15.63 -5.36 -6.10
C GLU A 22 14.38 -4.47 -6.02
N GLN A 23 14.18 -3.57 -6.98
CA GLN A 23 13.01 -2.71 -7.05
C GLN A 23 11.69 -3.51 -7.17
N LEU A 24 11.67 -4.54 -8.02
CA LEU A 24 10.50 -5.42 -8.16
C LEU A 24 10.18 -6.14 -6.84
N LYS A 25 11.21 -6.66 -6.17
CA LYS A 25 11.06 -7.32 -4.88
C LYS A 25 10.51 -6.38 -3.81
N ASP A 26 10.99 -5.14 -3.77
CA ASP A 26 10.51 -4.14 -2.82
C ASP A 26 9.04 -3.75 -3.08
N GLN A 27 8.64 -3.66 -4.35
CA GLN A 27 7.25 -3.39 -4.69
C GLN A 27 6.32 -4.55 -4.34
N ARG A 28 6.76 -5.79 -4.60
CA ARG A 28 6.02 -6.98 -4.16
C ARG A 28 5.82 -6.99 -2.65
N ASN A 29 6.89 -6.78 -1.89
CA ASN A 29 6.83 -6.72 -0.43
C ASN A 29 5.92 -5.58 0.06
N THR A 30 5.95 -4.43 -0.63
CA THR A 30 5.09 -3.28 -0.32
C THR A 30 3.61 -3.63 -0.54
N LEU A 31 3.28 -4.28 -1.66
CA LEU A 31 1.92 -4.70 -1.97
C LEU A 31 1.42 -5.78 -0.99
N GLU A 32 2.24 -6.79 -0.70
CA GLU A 32 1.93 -7.85 0.25
C GLU A 32 1.65 -7.29 1.66
N SER A 33 2.55 -6.42 2.14
CA SER A 33 2.36 -5.72 3.41
C SER A 33 1.09 -4.88 3.42
N PHE A 34 0.81 -4.16 2.33
CA PHE A 34 -0.40 -3.36 2.20
C PHE A 34 -1.68 -4.20 2.26
N VAL A 35 -1.70 -5.37 1.61
CA VAL A 35 -2.83 -6.29 1.64
C VAL A 35 -3.11 -6.75 3.07
N TYR A 36 -2.07 -7.19 3.77
CA TYR A 36 -2.16 -7.65 5.16
C TYR A 36 -2.64 -6.54 6.11
N ASP A 37 -2.01 -5.37 6.04
CA ASP A 37 -2.35 -4.20 6.85
C ASP A 37 -3.79 -3.75 6.62
N THR A 38 -4.23 -3.72 5.36
CA THR A 38 -5.58 -3.31 4.99
C THR A 38 -6.61 -4.28 5.55
N ARG A 39 -6.39 -5.59 5.42
CA ARG A 39 -7.29 -6.62 5.96
C ARG A 39 -7.45 -6.48 7.48
N SER A 40 -6.34 -6.21 8.18
CA SER A 40 -6.33 -5.92 9.61
C SER A 40 -7.12 -4.64 9.95
N LYS A 41 -6.88 -3.55 9.22
CA LYS A 41 -7.57 -2.25 9.43
C LYS A 41 -9.08 -2.34 9.15
N LEU A 42 -9.51 -3.05 8.11
CA LEU A 42 -10.93 -3.30 7.80
C LEU A 42 -11.66 -4.01 8.93
N SER A 43 -10.98 -4.97 9.58
CA SER A 43 -11.52 -5.74 10.69
C SER A 43 -11.53 -4.97 12.01
N SER A 44 -10.71 -3.92 12.12
CA SER A 44 -10.49 -3.11 13.32
C SER A 44 -10.89 -1.64 13.12
N ALA A 45 -9.92 -0.77 12.84
CA ALA A 45 -10.07 0.68 12.81
C ALA A 45 -11.15 1.18 11.83
N TYR A 46 -11.28 0.54 10.67
CA TYR A 46 -12.21 0.94 9.61
C TYR A 46 -13.58 0.25 9.73
N ARG A 47 -13.75 -0.67 10.68
CA ARG A 47 -14.99 -1.45 10.84
C ARG A 47 -16.23 -0.56 10.98
N SER A 48 -16.12 0.58 11.65
CA SER A 48 -17.23 1.51 11.87
C SER A 48 -17.37 2.59 10.78
N PHE A 49 -16.43 2.66 9.83
CA PHE A 49 -16.34 3.73 8.82
C PHE A 49 -16.61 3.24 7.39
N ALA A 50 -16.68 1.92 7.21
CA ALA A 50 -16.97 1.26 5.96
C ALA A 50 -18.33 0.55 5.99
N THR A 51 -19.12 0.73 4.94
CA THR A 51 -20.37 -0.01 4.70
C THR A 51 -20.06 -1.48 4.39
N ASN A 52 -21.07 -2.36 4.50
CA ASN A 52 -20.88 -3.77 4.16
C ASN A 52 -20.49 -3.95 2.69
N THR A 53 -21.11 -3.19 1.78
CA THR A 53 -20.75 -3.22 0.34
C THR A 53 -19.31 -2.78 0.08
N GLU A 54 -18.85 -1.70 0.73
CA GLU A 54 -17.45 -1.25 0.61
C GLU A 54 -16.48 -2.30 1.17
N LYS A 55 -16.80 -2.90 2.32
CA LYS A 55 -15.99 -3.98 2.92
C LYS A 55 -15.91 -5.19 2.01
N ASP A 56 -17.05 -5.68 1.52
CA ASP A 56 -17.10 -6.86 0.65
C ASP A 56 -16.31 -6.61 -0.64
N GLY A 57 -16.44 -5.42 -1.23
CA GLY A 57 -15.69 -5.02 -2.43
C GLY A 57 -14.17 -4.97 -2.19
N ILE A 58 -13.74 -4.38 -1.08
CA ILE A 58 -12.31 -4.31 -0.74
C ILE A 58 -11.78 -5.69 -0.37
N THR A 59 -12.48 -6.47 0.44
CA THR A 59 -12.08 -7.83 0.80
C THR A 59 -11.93 -8.73 -0.44
N LYS A 60 -12.84 -8.62 -1.42
CA LYS A 60 -12.71 -9.31 -2.71
C LYS A 60 -11.46 -8.86 -3.47
N SER A 61 -11.24 -7.55 -3.57
CA SER A 61 -10.07 -6.99 -4.28
C SER A 61 -8.74 -7.38 -3.60
N LEU A 62 -8.71 -7.44 -2.26
CA LEU A 62 -7.57 -7.91 -1.49
C LEU A 62 -7.29 -9.40 -1.76
N GLN A 63 -8.34 -10.23 -1.81
CA GLN A 63 -8.19 -11.65 -2.12
C GLN A 63 -7.65 -11.86 -3.53
N GLU A 64 -8.22 -11.17 -4.54
CA GLU A 64 -7.75 -11.24 -5.93
C GLU A 64 -6.29 -10.79 -6.08
N THR A 65 -5.86 -9.81 -5.28
CA THR A 65 -4.47 -9.34 -5.26
C THR A 65 -3.54 -10.35 -4.59
N GLU A 66 -3.98 -10.98 -3.50
CA GLU A 66 -3.24 -12.03 -2.80
C GLU A 66 -3.09 -13.27 -3.67
N ASP A 67 -4.18 -13.73 -4.29
CA ASP A 67 -4.17 -14.87 -5.23
C ASP A 67 -3.21 -14.58 -6.39
N TRP A 68 -3.26 -13.37 -6.96
CA TRP A 68 -2.33 -12.94 -8.00
C TRP A 68 -0.85 -12.94 -7.54
N LEU A 69 -0.57 -12.49 -6.33
CA LEU A 69 0.80 -12.50 -5.77
C LEU A 69 1.38 -13.92 -5.63
N TYR A 70 0.52 -14.93 -5.48
CA TYR A 70 0.94 -16.33 -5.36
C TYR A 70 0.86 -17.11 -6.68
N GLU A 71 0.00 -16.71 -7.63
CA GLU A 71 -0.11 -17.31 -8.97
C GLU A 71 0.96 -16.80 -9.94
N ASP A 72 1.26 -15.50 -9.95
CA ASP A 72 2.34 -14.89 -10.75
C ASP A 72 3.69 -14.92 -9.99
N SER A 73 4.06 -16.09 -9.47
CA SER A 73 5.38 -16.30 -8.86
C SER A 73 6.53 -16.26 -9.88
N ASP A 74 6.22 -16.17 -11.18
CA ASP A 74 7.20 -15.93 -12.22
C ASP A 74 7.50 -14.42 -12.29
N ASP A 75 8.74 -14.04 -11.96
CA ASP A 75 9.32 -12.69 -11.87
C ASP A 75 9.20 -11.82 -13.16
N GLU A 76 8.35 -12.19 -14.12
CA GLU A 76 8.13 -11.48 -15.40
C GLU A 76 7.11 -10.34 -15.32
N SER A 77 6.46 -10.15 -14.17
CA SER A 77 5.52 -9.05 -13.99
C SER A 77 6.22 -7.69 -13.98
N ASP A 78 5.82 -6.80 -14.89
CA ASP A 78 6.31 -5.42 -14.94
C ASP A 78 6.05 -4.67 -13.62
N GLU A 79 7.02 -3.83 -13.21
CA GLU A 79 6.94 -2.93 -12.04
C GLU A 79 5.61 -2.14 -11.98
N GLN A 80 5.09 -1.78 -13.16
CA GLN A 80 3.84 -1.02 -13.29
C GLN A 80 2.61 -1.80 -12.82
N VAL A 81 2.62 -3.14 -12.89
CA VAL A 81 1.49 -3.98 -12.48
C VAL A 81 1.33 -3.94 -10.96
N TYR A 82 2.44 -4.07 -10.22
CA TYR A 82 2.45 -3.96 -8.76
C TYR A 82 1.94 -2.60 -8.29
N THR A 83 2.46 -1.54 -8.92
CA THR A 83 2.05 -0.16 -8.61
C THR A 83 0.57 0.07 -8.94
N GLY A 84 0.09 -0.42 -10.09
CA GLY A 84 -1.31 -0.31 -10.50
C GLY A 84 -2.27 -0.97 -9.51
N LYS A 85 -1.99 -2.23 -9.13
CA LYS A 85 -2.79 -2.96 -8.13
C LYS A 85 -2.81 -2.25 -6.79
N LEU A 86 -1.64 -1.75 -6.34
CA LEU A 86 -1.54 -0.99 -5.11
C LEU A 86 -2.41 0.28 -5.16
N ASP A 87 -2.37 1.02 -6.26
CA ASP A 87 -3.12 2.26 -6.41
C ASP A 87 -4.62 2.02 -6.53
N ASP A 88 -5.04 0.92 -7.15
CA ASP A 88 -6.46 0.55 -7.21
C ASP A 88 -7.02 0.19 -5.83
N LEU A 89 -6.25 -0.57 -5.02
CA LEU A 89 -6.63 -0.82 -3.63
C LEU A 89 -6.69 0.48 -2.80
N LYS A 90 -5.72 1.38 -2.98
CA LYS A 90 -5.72 2.69 -2.29
C LYS A 90 -6.96 3.52 -2.62
N LYS A 91 -7.37 3.58 -3.89
CA LYS A 91 -8.57 4.34 -4.31
C LYS A 91 -9.83 3.83 -3.61
N LEU A 92 -9.95 2.52 -3.41
CA LEU A 92 -11.08 1.93 -2.68
C LEU A 92 -11.05 2.29 -1.19
N LEU A 93 -9.86 2.43 -0.60
CA LEU A 93 -9.67 2.75 0.82
C LEU A 93 -9.77 4.24 1.14
N GLU A 94 -9.41 5.11 0.20
CA GLU A 94 -9.41 6.56 0.36
C GLU A 94 -10.69 7.13 1.01
N PRO A 95 -11.93 6.78 0.57
CA PRO A 95 -13.14 7.29 1.21
C PRO A 95 -13.29 6.83 2.66
N ILE A 96 -12.87 5.61 2.99
CA ILE A 96 -12.95 5.04 4.34
C ILE A 96 -11.92 5.70 5.24
N GLU A 97 -10.69 5.84 4.76
CA GLU A 97 -9.59 6.47 5.49
C GLU A 97 -9.91 7.94 5.77
N LYS A 98 -10.52 8.65 4.82
CA LYS A 98 -10.99 10.02 5.01
C LYS A 98 -12.02 10.10 6.14
N ARG A 99 -13.06 9.27 6.13
CA ARG A 99 -14.07 9.21 7.21
C ARG A 99 -13.43 8.92 8.58
N TYR A 100 -12.48 7.98 8.61
CA TYR A 100 -11.73 7.64 9.83
C TYR A 100 -10.90 8.82 10.36
N LYS A 101 -10.16 9.51 9.49
CA LYS A 101 -9.36 10.70 9.85
C LYS A 101 -10.24 11.85 10.33
N ASP A 102 -11.37 12.09 9.68
CA ASP A 102 -12.31 13.15 10.04
C ASP A 102 -12.91 12.95 11.44
N GLU A 103 -13.28 11.71 11.79
CA GLU A 103 -13.81 11.40 13.13
C GLU A 103 -12.73 11.58 14.22
N ASN A 104 -11.51 11.12 13.96
CA ASN A 104 -10.40 11.31 14.89
C ASN A 104 -10.06 12.79 15.09
N ALA A 105 -10.05 13.57 14.01
CA ALA A 105 -9.82 15.01 14.08
C ALA A 105 -10.91 15.71 14.88
N ARG A 106 -12.18 15.32 14.70
CA ARG A 106 -13.32 15.84 15.45
C ARG A 106 -13.24 15.48 16.94
N ALA A 107 -12.90 14.24 17.27
CA ALA A 107 -12.74 13.79 18.65
C ALA A 107 -11.61 14.57 19.35
N LYS A 108 -10.50 14.80 18.65
CA LYS A 108 -9.38 15.63 19.15
C LYS A 108 -9.82 17.07 19.37
N ALA A 109 -10.44 17.71 18.38
CA ALA A 109 -10.90 19.09 18.51
C ALA A 109 -11.90 19.28 19.67
N LYS A 110 -12.80 18.31 19.88
CA LYS A 110 -13.72 18.31 21.02
C LYS A 110 -12.98 18.20 22.35
N LYS A 111 -11.99 17.31 22.45
CA LYS A 111 -11.16 17.16 23.66
C LYS A 111 -10.39 18.44 23.95
N ASP A 112 -9.72 19.01 22.95
CA ASP A 112 -8.94 20.23 23.09
C ASP A 112 -9.81 21.40 23.56
N LEU A 113 -11.02 21.54 23.01
CA LEU A 113 -11.99 22.55 23.45
C LEU A 113 -12.43 22.34 24.92
N LEU A 114 -12.70 21.09 25.32
CA LEU A 114 -13.07 20.78 26.70
C LEU A 114 -11.95 21.09 27.68
N THR A 115 -10.71 20.75 27.33
CA THR A 115 -9.52 21.10 28.13
C THR A 115 -9.40 22.61 28.26
N PHE A 116 -9.54 23.36 27.18
CA PHE A 116 -9.46 24.83 27.22
C PHE A 116 -10.55 25.46 28.11
N ILE A 117 -11.79 24.96 28.04
CA ILE A 117 -12.90 25.42 28.90
C ILE A 117 -12.59 25.12 30.38
N GLN A 118 -12.01 23.97 30.69
CA GLN A 118 -11.63 23.58 32.05
C GLN A 118 -10.49 24.46 32.59
N GLU A 119 -9.53 24.84 31.74
CA GLU A 119 -8.41 25.71 32.11
C GLU A 119 -8.81 27.18 32.28
N CYS A 120 -9.88 27.61 31.60
CA CYS A 120 -10.45 28.96 31.76
C CYS A 120 -11.39 29.11 32.97
N ARG A 121 -11.63 28.04 33.73
CA ARG A 121 -12.40 28.04 34.99
C ARG A 121 -11.48 28.22 36.19
#